data_AF-A0A7S3A4L2-F1
#
_entry.id   AF-A0A7S3A4L2-F1
#
_cell.length_a   1.000
_cell.length_b   1.000
_cell.length_c   1.000
_cell.angle_alpha   90.00
_cell.angle_beta   90.00
_cell.angle_gamma   90.00
#
_symmetry.space_group_name_H-M   'P 1'
#
loop_
_entity.id
_entity.type
_entity.pdbx_description
1 polymer ?
#
loop_
_entity_poly.entity_id
_entity_poly.type
_entity_poly.pdbx_seq_one_letter_code
_entity_poly.pdbx_strand_id
1 'polypeptide(L)'
;MEEYFQAFRIDHVLGFFRIWAIPAHNYSGLLGRYDPCPKPITRRELASIGIKGKLDRYTNPYIHESDVAKKFGESAKFVVENFLDEVIDEKELYNLRDEVSTHERIHTLIHDPMYDDILSEDQRVMIRTELCNFVDDRLVIQDEEDPDKFYLVCHMFHTASYKALKDEELKTKLDKLWHNFFWERQKWGEDGYEKLSAMQDAANMMVCGEDLGAVPSEAYEVLDALGILG
;
A
#
# COMPACT_ATOMS: atom_id res chain seq x y z
N MET A 1 -6.21 -31.69 -14.91
CA MET A 1 -4.79 -31.38 -15.19
C MET A 1 -3.94 -32.64 -15.23
N GLU A 2 -4.13 -33.57 -14.31
CA GLU A 2 -3.38 -34.84 -14.24
C GLU A 2 -3.50 -35.75 -15.48
N GLU A 3 -4.59 -35.65 -16.24
CA GLU A 3 -4.74 -36.37 -17.52
C GLU A 3 -3.75 -35.89 -18.60
N TYR A 4 -3.20 -34.68 -18.44
CA TYR A 4 -2.39 -34.02 -19.47
C TYR A 4 -0.93 -33.80 -19.06
N PHE A 5 -0.63 -33.69 -17.77
CA PHE A 5 0.69 -33.34 -17.27
C PHE A 5 1.10 -34.22 -16.09
N GLN A 6 2.41 -34.44 -15.92
CA GLN A 6 2.99 -35.14 -14.77
C GLN A 6 3.41 -34.18 -13.64
N ALA A 7 3.56 -32.90 -13.97
CA ALA A 7 3.94 -31.84 -13.04
C ALA A 7 3.22 -30.54 -13.41
N PHE A 8 3.02 -29.67 -12.43
CA PHE A 8 2.56 -28.31 -12.67
C PHE A 8 3.34 -27.30 -11.83
N ARG A 9 3.45 -26.08 -12.37
CA ARG A 9 4.03 -24.93 -11.67
C ARG A 9 2.91 -24.08 -11.10
N ILE A 10 3.02 -23.72 -9.82
CA ILE A 10 2.24 -22.68 -9.18
C ILE A 10 3.01 -21.37 -9.37
N ASP A 11 2.48 -20.53 -10.26
CA ASP A 11 2.93 -19.15 -10.39
C ASP A 11 2.61 -18.39 -9.10
N HIS A 12 3.59 -17.66 -8.57
CA HIS A 12 3.47 -16.88 -7.34
C HIS A 12 2.93 -17.69 -6.14
N VAL A 13 3.66 -18.73 -5.73
CA VAL A 13 3.23 -19.66 -4.65
C VAL A 13 2.96 -18.95 -3.32
N LEU A 14 3.56 -17.78 -3.10
CA LEU A 14 3.32 -16.92 -1.94
C LEU A 14 1.84 -16.56 -1.76
N GLY A 15 1.05 -16.50 -2.83
CA GLY A 15 -0.40 -16.22 -2.77
C GLY A 15 -1.19 -17.23 -1.93
N PHE A 16 -0.68 -18.45 -1.75
CA PHE A 16 -1.29 -19.46 -0.87
C PHE A 16 -1.06 -19.17 0.60
N PHE A 17 0.05 -18.50 0.92
CA PHE A 17 0.28 -18.00 2.24
C PHE A 17 -0.57 -16.76 2.44
N ARG A 18 -0.34 -15.73 1.62
CA ARG A 18 -1.02 -14.43 1.68
C ARG A 18 -0.98 -13.71 0.34
N ILE A 19 -2.01 -12.91 0.10
CA ILE A 19 -2.12 -12.06 -1.07
C ILE A 19 -1.88 -10.60 -0.65
N TRP A 20 -1.24 -9.84 -1.52
CA TRP A 20 -1.23 -8.38 -1.40
C TRP A 20 -2.52 -7.82 -2.01
N ALA A 21 -3.49 -7.50 -1.16
CA ALA A 21 -4.78 -6.97 -1.55
C ALA A 21 -4.71 -5.44 -1.65
N ILE A 22 -5.21 -4.90 -2.75
CA ILE A 22 -5.26 -3.47 -3.03
C ILE A 22 -6.73 -3.08 -3.22
N PRO A 23 -7.21 -1.98 -2.61
CA PRO A 23 -8.56 -1.49 -2.86
C PRO A 23 -8.79 -1.20 -4.35
N ALA A 24 -9.99 -1.50 -4.85
CA ALA A 24 -10.30 -1.36 -6.29
C ALA A 24 -10.10 0.06 -6.84
N HIS A 25 -10.26 1.08 -5.98
CA HIS A 25 -10.09 2.49 -6.34
C HIS A 25 -8.62 2.95 -6.37
N ASN A 26 -7.67 2.09 -5.97
CA ASN A 26 -6.24 2.36 -5.98
C ASN A 26 -5.57 1.63 -7.16
N TYR A 27 -4.89 2.40 -8.01
CA TYR A 27 -4.23 1.88 -9.21
C TYR A 27 -2.71 1.71 -9.02
N SER A 28 -2.20 2.04 -7.83
CA SER A 28 -0.83 1.75 -7.41
C SER A 28 -0.77 0.44 -6.62
N GLY A 29 0.36 -0.26 -6.72
CA GLY A 29 0.66 -1.39 -5.84
C GLY A 29 1.03 -0.99 -4.40
N LEU A 30 1.06 0.31 -4.09
CA LEU A 30 1.72 0.86 -2.91
C LEU A 30 0.80 0.89 -1.67
N LEU A 31 -0.47 1.20 -1.85
CA LEU A 31 -1.46 1.21 -0.76
C LEU A 31 -2.25 -0.11 -0.70
N GLY A 32 -1.53 -1.21 -0.61
CA GLY A 32 -2.11 -2.52 -0.34
C GLY A 32 -1.88 -2.99 1.10
N ARG A 33 -2.41 -4.17 1.40
CA ARG A 33 -2.22 -4.88 2.67
C ARG A 33 -2.16 -6.37 2.44
N TYR A 34 -1.63 -7.11 3.42
CA TYR A 34 -1.76 -8.56 3.42
C TYR A 34 -3.21 -8.99 3.62
N ASP A 35 -3.61 -10.05 2.90
CA ASP A 35 -4.88 -10.74 3.08
C ASP A 35 -4.66 -12.26 2.97
N PRO A 36 -4.92 -13.04 4.03
CA PRO A 36 -5.33 -12.59 5.36
C PRO A 36 -4.22 -11.82 6.10
N CYS A 37 -4.62 -10.92 7.01
CA CYS A 37 -3.73 -10.29 7.99
C CYS A 37 -4.23 -10.57 9.42
N PRO A 38 -3.77 -11.64 10.09
CA PRO A 38 -4.25 -12.05 11.41
C PRO A 38 -3.76 -11.12 12.53
N LYS A 39 -2.69 -10.34 12.30
CA LYS A 39 -2.14 -9.40 13.27
C LYS A 39 -2.04 -7.99 12.67
N PRO A 40 -3.18 -7.34 12.42
CA PRO A 40 -3.19 -5.93 12.03
C PRO A 40 -2.66 -5.08 13.17
N ILE A 41 -2.22 -3.87 12.85
CA ILE A 41 -1.82 -2.90 13.87
C ILE A 41 -3.10 -2.30 14.45
N THR A 42 -3.15 -2.17 15.77
CA THR A 42 -4.33 -1.58 16.44
C THR A 42 -4.14 -0.09 16.69
N ARG A 43 -5.24 0.66 16.86
CA ARG A 43 -5.18 2.07 17.30
C ARG A 43 -4.36 2.22 18.58
N ARG A 44 -4.53 1.29 19.52
CA ARG A 44 -3.81 1.27 20.80
C ARG A 44 -2.30 1.11 20.59
N GLU A 45 -1.90 0.26 19.65
CA GLU A 45 -0.50 0.05 19.31
C GLU A 45 0.13 1.30 18.68
N LEU A 46 -0.55 1.96 17.73
CA LEU A 46 -0.12 3.25 17.19
C LEU A 46 0.05 4.31 18.30
N ALA A 47 -0.93 4.40 19.21
CA ALA A 47 -0.86 5.32 20.35
C ALA A 47 0.32 5.01 21.28
N SER A 48 0.70 3.73 21.43
CA SER A 48 1.83 3.33 22.29
C SER A 48 3.19 3.78 21.75
N ILE A 49 3.33 3.89 20.42
CA ILE A 49 4.58 4.33 19.78
C ILE A 49 4.69 5.85 19.64
N GLY A 50 3.66 6.62 20.00
CA GLY A 50 3.67 8.08 19.96
C GLY A 50 2.68 8.69 18.96
N ILE A 51 1.98 7.87 18.16
CA ILE A 51 0.91 8.32 17.26
C ILE A 51 -0.36 8.48 18.09
N LYS A 52 -0.40 9.55 18.88
CA LYS A 52 -1.54 9.91 19.73
C LYS A 52 -2.24 11.13 19.14
N GLY A 53 -3.55 11.05 18.90
CA GLY A 53 -4.32 12.20 18.40
C GLY A 53 -4.44 12.21 16.88
N LYS A 54 -3.93 13.26 16.21
CA LYS A 54 -4.06 13.58 14.76
C LYS A 54 -3.61 12.44 13.84
N LEU A 55 -4.42 11.39 13.76
CA LEU A 55 -4.18 10.20 12.97
C LEU A 55 -4.15 10.52 11.48
N ASP A 56 -4.93 11.53 11.08
CA ASP A 56 -4.99 12.11 9.74
C ASP A 56 -3.60 12.45 9.18
N ARG A 57 -2.66 12.89 10.02
CA ARG A 57 -1.28 13.17 9.57
C ARG A 57 -0.57 11.94 9.03
N TYR A 58 -0.95 10.75 9.48
CA TYR A 58 -0.32 9.48 9.13
C TYR A 58 -1.14 8.70 8.09
N THR A 59 -2.47 8.87 8.11
CA THR A 59 -3.39 8.18 7.21
C THR A 59 -3.69 8.95 5.93
N ASN A 60 -3.51 10.28 5.93
CA ASN A 60 -3.69 11.12 4.75
C ASN A 60 -2.34 11.55 4.16
N PRO A 61 -2.33 11.96 2.88
CA PRO A 61 -1.16 12.56 2.25
C PRO A 61 -0.61 13.74 3.03
N TYR A 62 0.72 13.85 3.09
CA TYR A 62 1.39 15.03 3.65
C TYR A 62 1.86 15.95 2.52
N ILE A 63 1.05 16.95 2.16
CA ILE A 63 1.30 17.83 1.02
C ILE A 63 1.75 19.20 1.51
N HIS A 64 3.02 19.53 1.29
CA HIS A 64 3.57 20.85 1.59
C HIS A 64 3.57 21.75 0.35
N GLU A 65 3.39 23.06 0.53
CA GLU A 65 3.37 24.04 -0.56
C GLU A 65 4.62 23.97 -1.46
N SER A 66 5.80 23.76 -0.86
CA SER A 66 7.04 23.59 -1.61
C SER A 66 7.03 22.36 -2.53
N ASP A 67 6.37 21.27 -2.12
CA ASP A 67 6.27 20.06 -2.93
C ASP A 67 5.31 20.26 -4.10
N VAL A 68 4.23 21.02 -3.90
CA VAL A 68 3.30 21.42 -4.97
C VAL A 68 4.03 22.29 -6.01
N ALA A 69 4.73 23.33 -5.57
CA ALA A 69 5.50 24.19 -6.47
C ALA A 69 6.55 23.40 -7.28
N LYS A 70 7.24 22.46 -6.61
CA LYS A 70 8.28 21.63 -7.24
C LYS A 70 7.71 20.62 -8.25
N LYS A 71 6.58 19.97 -7.93
CA LYS A 71 5.99 18.91 -8.77
C LYS A 71 5.22 19.45 -9.97
N PHE A 72 4.45 20.53 -9.77
CA PHE A 72 3.53 21.03 -10.80
C PHE A 72 4.03 22.27 -11.56
N GLY A 73 5.08 22.93 -11.09
CA GLY A 73 5.68 24.09 -11.77
C GLY A 73 4.65 25.17 -12.08
N GLU A 74 4.52 25.54 -13.36
CA GLU A 74 3.57 26.55 -13.84
C GLU A 74 2.10 26.19 -13.56
N SER A 75 1.79 24.89 -13.41
CA SER A 75 0.43 24.41 -13.12
C SER A 75 0.10 24.40 -11.62
N ALA A 76 1.06 24.74 -10.74
CA ALA A 76 0.87 24.67 -9.28
C ALA A 76 -0.33 25.51 -8.80
N LYS A 77 -0.47 26.74 -9.30
CA LYS A 77 -1.59 27.61 -8.92
C LYS A 77 -2.94 27.00 -9.27
N PHE A 78 -3.05 26.45 -10.49
CA PHE A 78 -4.27 25.78 -10.94
C PHE A 78 -4.61 24.58 -10.05
N VAL A 79 -3.62 23.77 -9.70
CA VAL A 79 -3.81 22.59 -8.84
C VAL A 79 -4.26 22.98 -7.44
N VAL A 80 -3.65 24.00 -6.85
CA VAL A 80 -4.07 24.51 -5.53
C VAL A 80 -5.52 24.99 -5.56
N GLU A 81 -5.90 25.78 -6.56
CA GLU A 81 -7.24 26.36 -6.66
C GLU A 81 -8.34 25.30 -6.91
N ASN A 82 -8.03 24.23 -7.65
CA ASN A 82 -9.04 23.26 -8.11
C ASN A 82 -9.06 21.95 -7.31
N PHE A 83 -7.95 21.52 -6.72
CA PHE A 83 -7.79 20.15 -6.20
C PHE A 83 -7.30 20.06 -4.76
N LEU A 84 -6.88 21.18 -4.15
CA LEU A 84 -6.34 21.21 -2.80
C LEU A 84 -7.13 22.14 -1.88
N ASP A 85 -7.19 21.77 -0.61
CA ASP A 85 -7.72 22.59 0.48
C ASP A 85 -6.64 22.85 1.52
N GLU A 86 -6.54 24.07 2.04
CA GLU A 86 -5.62 24.39 3.13
C GLU A 86 -5.98 23.62 4.40
N VAL A 87 -4.96 23.09 5.09
CA VAL A 87 -5.15 22.41 6.37
C VAL A 87 -5.49 23.45 7.45
N ILE A 88 -6.58 23.21 8.19
CA ILE A 88 -6.98 24.06 9.31
C ILE A 88 -5.86 24.08 10.36
N ASP A 89 -5.47 25.29 10.78
CA ASP A 89 -4.43 25.56 11.77
C ASP A 89 -2.98 25.16 11.39
N GLU A 90 -2.73 24.71 10.15
CA GLU A 90 -1.39 24.40 9.66
C GLU A 90 -1.12 25.12 8.33
N LYS A 91 -0.38 26.23 8.40
CA LYS A 91 0.02 26.99 7.22
C LYS A 91 0.90 26.15 6.30
N GLU A 92 0.80 26.41 4.99
CA GLU A 92 1.65 25.79 3.95
C GLU A 92 1.39 24.28 3.76
N LEU A 93 0.36 23.72 4.41
CA LEU A 93 -0.08 22.35 4.23
C LEU A 93 -1.44 22.29 3.53
N TYR A 94 -1.57 21.26 2.69
CA TYR A 94 -2.77 21.00 1.91
C TYR A 94 -3.30 19.59 2.15
N ASN A 95 -4.62 19.46 2.08
CA ASN A 95 -5.32 18.20 1.87
C ASN A 95 -5.76 18.08 0.42
N LEU A 96 -5.81 16.84 -0.09
CA LEU A 96 -6.53 16.56 -1.33
C LEU A 96 -8.02 16.78 -1.10
N ARG A 97 -8.69 17.42 -2.07
CA ARG A 97 -10.15 17.47 -2.09
C ARG A 97 -10.73 16.08 -2.32
N ASP A 98 -12.00 15.92 -1.95
CA ASP A 98 -12.70 14.64 -2.07
C ASP A 98 -12.67 14.12 -3.52
N GLU A 99 -12.84 15.00 -4.52
CA GLU A 99 -12.89 14.65 -5.94
C GLU A 99 -11.56 14.12 -6.50
N VAL A 100 -10.46 14.25 -5.75
CA VAL A 100 -9.12 13.76 -6.13
C VAL A 100 -8.46 12.92 -5.03
N SER A 101 -9.25 12.38 -4.10
CA SER A 101 -8.73 11.64 -2.94
C SER A 101 -8.24 10.21 -3.23
N THR A 102 -8.60 9.64 -4.39
CA THR A 102 -8.21 8.29 -4.83
C THR A 102 -7.73 8.28 -6.27
N HIS A 103 -6.96 7.25 -6.68
CA HIS A 103 -6.52 7.10 -8.08
C HIS A 103 -7.69 7.00 -9.04
N GLU A 104 -8.76 6.27 -8.70
CA GLU A 104 -9.97 6.19 -9.52
C GLU A 104 -10.61 7.55 -9.75
N ARG A 105 -10.74 8.36 -8.70
CA ARG A 105 -11.34 9.70 -8.78
C ARG A 105 -10.49 10.66 -9.61
N ILE A 106 -9.17 10.66 -9.39
CA ILE A 106 -8.21 11.42 -10.22
C ILE A 106 -8.29 10.98 -11.68
N HIS A 107 -8.28 9.67 -11.93
CA HIS A 107 -8.38 9.13 -13.28
C HIS A 107 -9.69 9.57 -13.94
N THR A 108 -10.82 9.52 -13.24
CA THR A 108 -12.11 9.91 -13.81
C THR A 108 -12.15 11.40 -14.10
N LEU A 109 -11.71 12.23 -13.16
CA LEU A 109 -11.79 13.68 -13.25
C LEU A 109 -10.89 14.25 -14.35
N ILE A 110 -9.66 13.75 -14.49
CA ILE A 110 -8.71 14.28 -15.47
C ILE A 110 -9.09 13.92 -16.93
N HIS A 111 -9.90 12.89 -17.13
CA HIS A 111 -10.46 12.56 -18.45
C HIS A 111 -11.84 13.20 -18.71
N ASP A 112 -12.32 14.07 -17.80
CA ASP A 112 -13.53 14.84 -18.05
C ASP A 112 -13.29 15.83 -19.22
N PRO A 113 -14.14 15.83 -20.27
CA PRO A 113 -14.02 16.76 -21.39
C PRO A 113 -13.98 18.24 -21.00
N MET A 114 -14.47 18.60 -19.80
CA MET A 114 -14.35 19.95 -19.26
C MET A 114 -12.89 20.45 -19.22
N TYR A 115 -11.91 19.58 -19.03
CA TYR A 115 -10.50 19.94 -18.97
C TYR A 115 -9.80 19.96 -20.33
N ASP A 116 -10.46 19.50 -21.41
CA ASP A 116 -9.83 19.44 -22.74
C ASP A 116 -9.47 20.83 -23.28
N ASP A 117 -10.29 21.84 -22.97
CA ASP A 117 -10.08 23.23 -23.37
C ASP A 117 -9.20 24.03 -22.39
N ILE A 118 -8.91 23.46 -21.20
CA ILE A 118 -8.23 24.15 -20.10
C ILE A 118 -6.76 23.72 -19.99
N LEU A 119 -6.50 22.42 -20.13
CA LEU A 119 -5.20 21.80 -19.92
C LEU A 119 -4.74 21.11 -21.19
N SER A 120 -3.46 21.24 -21.54
CA SER A 120 -2.87 20.40 -22.58
C SER A 120 -2.84 18.92 -22.15
N GLU A 121 -2.75 18.00 -23.11
CA GLU A 121 -2.60 16.58 -22.82
C GLU A 121 -1.39 16.29 -21.90
N ASP A 122 -0.26 16.94 -22.16
CA ASP A 122 0.95 16.79 -21.33
C ASP A 122 0.70 17.27 -19.88
N GLN A 123 -0.02 18.38 -19.71
CA GLN A 123 -0.39 18.87 -18.37
C GLN A 123 -1.34 17.90 -17.66
N ARG A 124 -2.33 17.34 -18.35
CA ARG A 124 -3.24 16.34 -17.79
C ARG A 124 -2.50 15.11 -17.30
N VAL A 125 -1.60 14.56 -18.13
CA VAL A 125 -0.79 13.39 -17.77
C VAL A 125 0.09 13.69 -16.56
N MET A 126 0.75 14.85 -16.54
CA MET A 126 1.58 15.29 -15.42
C MET A 126 0.75 15.45 -14.13
N ILE A 127 -0.36 16.20 -14.19
CA ILE A 127 -1.22 16.48 -13.04
C ILE A 127 -1.77 15.17 -12.47
N ARG A 128 -2.29 14.28 -13.32
CA ARG A 128 -2.77 12.95 -12.93
C ARG A 128 -1.67 12.18 -12.17
N THR A 129 -0.47 12.13 -12.75
CA THR A 129 0.64 11.37 -12.18
C THR A 129 1.04 11.91 -10.82
N GLU A 130 1.18 13.23 -10.69
CA GLU A 130 1.62 13.85 -9.44
C GLU A 130 0.54 13.87 -8.35
N LEU A 131 -0.74 13.97 -8.70
CA LEU A 131 -1.85 13.79 -7.75
C LEU A 131 -1.89 12.34 -7.24
N CYS A 132 -1.73 11.34 -8.11
CA CYS A 132 -1.63 9.94 -7.69
C CYS A 132 -0.43 9.72 -6.76
N ASN A 133 0.71 10.33 -7.06
CA ASN A 133 1.88 10.29 -6.18
C ASN A 133 1.59 10.89 -4.79
N PHE A 134 0.75 11.92 -4.69
CA PHE A 134 0.31 12.44 -3.40
C PHE A 134 -0.63 11.48 -2.68
N VAL A 135 -1.59 10.85 -3.37
CA VAL A 135 -2.47 9.83 -2.76
C VAL A 135 -1.64 8.73 -2.09
N ASP A 136 -0.57 8.29 -2.76
CA ASP A 136 0.36 7.26 -2.29
C ASP A 136 1.29 7.71 -1.15
N ASP A 137 1.40 9.01 -0.87
CA ASP A 137 2.35 9.58 0.10
C ASP A 137 1.80 9.63 1.54
N ARG A 138 1.47 8.46 2.09
CA ARG A 138 0.99 8.27 3.47
C ARG A 138 1.77 7.20 4.20
N LEU A 139 1.64 7.12 5.52
CA LEU A 139 2.40 6.17 6.35
C LEU A 139 1.59 4.96 6.78
N VAL A 140 0.29 5.17 6.96
CA VAL A 140 -0.64 4.20 7.52
C VAL A 140 -1.89 4.15 6.64
N ILE A 141 -2.43 2.96 6.45
CA ILE A 141 -3.72 2.69 5.84
C ILE A 141 -4.66 2.30 6.98
N GLN A 142 -5.79 2.98 7.10
CA GLN A 142 -6.88 2.56 8.00
C GLN A 142 -7.76 1.55 7.26
N ASP A 143 -8.15 0.48 7.95
CA ASP A 143 -9.07 -0.49 7.38
C ASP A 143 -10.47 0.13 7.15
N GLU A 144 -11.11 -0.22 6.03
CA GLU A 144 -12.41 0.32 5.64
C GLU A 144 -13.57 -0.29 6.45
N GLU A 145 -13.42 -1.55 6.91
CA GLU A 145 -14.48 -2.26 7.64
C GLU A 145 -14.30 -2.12 9.15
N ASP A 146 -13.06 -2.10 9.64
CA ASP A 146 -12.73 -2.07 11.06
C ASP A 146 -11.85 -0.85 11.43
N PRO A 147 -12.43 0.22 11.99
CA PRO A 147 -11.70 1.46 12.26
C PRO A 147 -10.64 1.35 13.36
N ASP A 148 -10.51 0.20 14.04
CA ASP A 148 -9.42 -0.08 14.97
C ASP A 148 -8.21 -0.76 14.31
N LYS A 149 -8.34 -1.24 13.06
CA LYS A 149 -7.27 -1.90 12.30
C LYS A 149 -6.53 -0.94 11.37
N PHE A 150 -5.22 -1.12 11.34
CA PHE A 150 -4.29 -0.33 10.57
C PHE A 150 -3.21 -1.19 9.93
N TYR A 151 -2.70 -0.72 8.79
CA TYR A 151 -1.62 -1.33 8.04
C TYR A 151 -0.57 -0.28 7.72
N LEU A 152 0.72 -0.62 7.84
CA LEU A 152 1.78 0.27 7.38
C LEU A 152 1.94 0.13 5.86
N VAL A 153 2.24 1.23 5.18
CA VAL A 153 2.54 1.17 3.74
C VAL A 153 3.90 0.48 3.51
N CYS A 154 4.03 -0.30 2.44
CA CYS A 154 5.26 -1.05 2.17
C CYS A 154 6.44 -0.13 1.79
N HIS A 155 6.18 1.02 1.19
CA HIS A 155 7.19 2.00 0.76
C HIS A 155 7.43 3.12 1.79
N MET A 156 7.04 2.94 3.06
CA MET A 156 7.00 3.98 4.10
C MET A 156 8.24 4.87 4.12
N PHE A 157 9.45 4.27 4.10
CA PHE A 157 10.73 4.98 4.16
C PHE A 157 11.00 5.93 2.97
N HIS A 158 10.34 5.71 1.84
CA HIS A 158 10.51 6.50 0.62
C HIS A 158 9.56 7.70 0.53
N THR A 159 8.49 7.71 1.34
CA THR A 159 7.48 8.78 1.35
C THR A 159 8.06 10.12 1.81
N ALA A 160 7.57 11.23 1.26
CA ALA A 160 7.84 12.57 1.76
C ALA A 160 7.23 12.74 3.16
N SER A 161 6.07 12.15 3.40
CA SER A 161 5.41 12.06 4.71
C SER A 161 6.33 11.54 5.82
N TYR A 162 7.11 10.48 5.57
CA TYR A 162 8.07 9.91 6.55
C TYR A 162 9.28 10.83 6.72
N LYS A 163 9.83 11.33 5.61
CA LYS A 163 10.99 12.24 5.62
C LYS A 163 10.71 13.55 6.36
N ALA A 164 9.44 13.99 6.38
CA ALA A 164 9.01 15.19 7.08
C ALA A 164 8.83 15.00 8.60
N LEU A 165 8.91 13.76 9.12
CA LEU A 165 8.87 13.51 10.56
C LEU A 165 10.12 14.09 11.23
N LYS A 166 9.92 15.03 12.16
CA LYS A 166 11.00 15.68 12.92
C LYS A 166 11.41 14.90 14.17
N ASP A 167 10.53 14.05 14.67
CA ASP A 167 10.75 13.24 15.88
C ASP A 167 11.50 11.95 15.51
N GLU A 168 12.80 11.92 15.81
CA GLU A 168 13.66 10.76 15.56
C GLU A 168 13.33 9.55 16.46
N GLU A 169 12.75 9.78 17.65
CA GLU A 169 12.31 8.69 18.52
C GLU A 169 11.07 8.02 17.90
N LEU A 170 10.12 8.82 17.40
CA LEU A 170 8.96 8.31 16.67
C LEU A 170 9.38 7.54 15.42
N LYS A 171 10.32 8.07 14.62
CA LYS A 171 10.86 7.37 13.44
C LYS A 171 11.44 6.02 13.82
N THR A 172 12.31 5.98 14.83
CA THR A 172 12.91 4.72 15.32
C THR A 172 11.84 3.70 15.75
N LYS A 173 10.75 4.15 16.38
CA LYS A 173 9.64 3.25 16.78
C LYS A 173 8.82 2.79 15.59
N LEU A 174 8.54 3.67 14.62
CA LEU A 174 7.88 3.33 13.36
C LEU A 174 8.68 2.31 12.56
N ASP A 175 10.00 2.48 12.46
CA ASP A 175 10.89 1.55 11.76
C ASP A 175 10.80 0.16 12.36
N LYS A 176 10.85 0.07 13.71
CA LYS A 176 10.69 -1.20 14.42
C LYS A 176 9.32 -1.82 14.21
N LEU A 177 8.25 -1.02 14.27
CA LEU A 177 6.90 -1.49 14.02
C LEU A 177 6.74 -2.00 12.58
N TRP A 178 7.34 -1.31 11.61
CA TRP A 178 7.36 -1.70 10.20
C TRP A 178 8.05 -3.04 10.01
N HIS A 179 9.27 -3.21 10.55
CA HIS A 179 9.99 -4.48 10.45
C HIS A 179 9.23 -5.62 11.15
N ASN A 180 8.69 -5.37 12.35
CA ASN A 180 7.87 -6.34 13.05
C ASN A 180 6.62 -6.72 12.25
N PHE A 181 5.96 -5.73 11.63
CA PHE A 181 4.74 -5.92 10.86
C PHE A 181 4.95 -6.76 9.60
N PHE A 182 6.00 -6.50 8.83
CA PHE A 182 6.25 -7.19 7.56
C PHE A 182 6.98 -8.52 7.72
N TRP A 183 7.86 -8.66 8.73
CA TRP A 183 8.81 -9.78 8.78
C TRP A 183 8.66 -10.71 9.98
N GLU A 184 8.03 -10.29 11.07
CA GLU A 184 8.05 -11.07 12.31
C GLU A 184 6.66 -11.53 12.77
N ARG A 185 5.67 -10.63 12.76
CA ARG A 185 4.43 -10.88 13.51
C ARG A 185 3.41 -11.70 12.74
N GLN A 186 3.48 -11.71 11.42
CA GLN A 186 2.42 -12.26 10.58
C GLN A 186 2.25 -13.77 10.73
N LYS A 187 3.34 -14.55 10.83
CA LYS A 187 3.33 -16.03 10.89
C LYS A 187 2.57 -16.66 9.70
N TRP A 188 3.26 -16.85 8.58
CA TRP A 188 2.67 -17.26 7.30
C TRP A 188 2.48 -18.77 7.18
N GLY A 189 3.24 -19.56 7.94
CA GLY A 189 3.36 -21.01 7.72
C GLY A 189 2.05 -21.81 7.82
N GLU A 190 1.20 -21.54 8.80
CA GLU A 190 -0.06 -22.28 9.00
C GLU A 190 -1.02 -22.13 7.82
N ASP A 191 -1.26 -20.87 7.41
CA ASP A 191 -2.10 -20.52 6.27
C ASP A 191 -1.60 -21.14 4.96
N GLY A 192 -0.28 -21.12 4.73
CA GLY A 192 0.34 -21.70 3.54
C GLY A 192 0.27 -23.22 3.53
N TYR A 193 0.57 -23.86 4.66
CA TYR A 193 0.54 -25.31 4.79
C TYR A 193 -0.86 -25.86 4.53
N GLU A 194 -1.89 -25.27 5.14
CA GLU A 194 -3.27 -25.71 4.95
C GLU A 194 -3.68 -25.64 3.47
N LYS A 195 -3.45 -24.51 2.81
CA LYS A 195 -3.89 -24.33 1.42
C LYS A 195 -3.06 -25.15 0.42
N LEU A 196 -1.74 -25.25 0.62
CA LEU A 196 -0.87 -26.03 -0.28
C LEU A 196 -1.05 -27.54 -0.10
N SER A 197 -1.26 -28.03 1.13
CA SER A 197 -1.57 -29.46 1.36
C SER A 197 -2.89 -29.86 0.71
N ALA A 198 -3.93 -29.03 0.82
CA ALA A 198 -5.20 -29.27 0.14
C ALA A 198 -5.03 -29.33 -1.39
N MET A 199 -4.12 -28.55 -1.97
CA MET A 199 -3.81 -28.60 -3.39
C MET A 199 -3.06 -29.86 -3.79
N GLN A 200 -2.09 -30.30 -2.97
CA GLN A 200 -1.32 -31.53 -3.19
C GLN A 200 -2.22 -32.77 -3.12
N ASP A 201 -3.16 -32.81 -2.17
CA ASP A 201 -4.12 -33.92 -2.02
C ASP A 201 -5.11 -34.02 -3.19
N ALA A 202 -5.29 -32.95 -3.96
CA ALA A 202 -6.27 -32.89 -5.04
C ALA A 202 -5.81 -33.56 -6.35
N ALA A 203 -4.51 -33.81 -6.56
CA ALA A 203 -3.99 -34.42 -7.78
C ALA A 203 -2.68 -35.16 -7.55
N ASN A 204 -2.50 -36.31 -8.22
CA ASN A 204 -1.24 -37.07 -8.15
C ASN A 204 -0.22 -36.56 -9.18
N MET A 205 0.22 -35.32 -9.01
CA MET A 205 1.19 -34.64 -9.88
C MET A 205 2.32 -34.01 -9.05
N MET A 206 3.52 -33.88 -9.63
CA MET A 206 4.59 -33.13 -9.00
C MET A 206 4.26 -31.63 -8.97
N VAL A 207 4.39 -31.02 -7.79
CA VAL A 207 4.10 -29.59 -7.57
C VAL A 207 5.42 -28.82 -7.51
N CYS A 208 5.52 -27.74 -8.29
CA CYS A 208 6.63 -26.79 -8.23
C CYS A 208 6.10 -25.39 -7.90
N GLY A 209 6.58 -24.75 -6.85
CA GLY A 209 6.26 -23.37 -6.50
C GLY A 209 7.29 -22.39 -7.05
N GLU A 210 6.83 -21.27 -7.59
CA GLU A 210 7.71 -20.13 -7.92
C GLU A 210 7.70 -19.10 -6.78
N ASP A 211 8.89 -18.78 -6.27
CA ASP A 211 9.13 -17.94 -5.11
C ASP A 211 9.71 -16.56 -5.50
N LEU A 212 8.91 -15.70 -6.13
CA LEU A 212 9.35 -14.33 -6.43
C LEU A 212 8.95 -13.32 -5.35
N GLY A 213 9.86 -12.41 -5.02
CA GLY A 213 9.60 -11.22 -4.21
C GLY A 213 10.11 -11.32 -2.76
N ALA A 214 9.31 -10.82 -1.82
CA ALA A 214 9.62 -10.83 -0.39
C ALA A 214 9.14 -12.14 0.24
N VAL A 215 9.99 -13.17 0.25
CA VAL A 215 9.68 -14.51 0.75
C VAL A 215 10.04 -14.62 2.23
N PRO A 216 9.11 -14.89 3.16
CA PRO A 216 9.43 -15.18 4.56
C PRO A 216 10.06 -16.59 4.69
N SER A 217 10.92 -16.80 5.69
CA SER A 217 11.59 -18.09 5.91
C SER A 217 10.60 -19.26 6.09
N GLU A 218 9.46 -18.97 6.71
CA GLU A 218 8.36 -19.91 6.96
C GLU A 218 7.79 -20.49 5.64
N ALA A 219 7.90 -19.76 4.53
CA ALA A 219 7.44 -20.28 3.24
C ALA A 219 8.31 -21.46 2.78
N TYR A 220 9.63 -21.34 2.88
CA TYR A 220 10.56 -22.42 2.54
C TYR A 220 10.38 -23.65 3.44
N GLU A 221 10.14 -23.44 4.74
CA GLU A 221 9.86 -24.53 5.68
C GLU A 221 8.60 -25.32 5.27
N VAL A 222 7.55 -24.63 4.82
CA VAL A 222 6.32 -25.27 4.35
C VAL A 222 6.53 -25.99 3.01
N LEU A 223 7.24 -25.38 2.07
CA LEU A 223 7.52 -25.99 0.77
C LEU A 223 8.33 -27.28 0.94
N ASP A 224 9.36 -27.26 1.79
CA ASP A 224 10.17 -28.44 2.13
C ASP A 224 9.34 -29.53 2.82
N ALA A 225 8.52 -29.14 3.81
CA ALA A 225 7.65 -30.08 4.54
C ALA A 225 6.63 -30.79 3.63
N LEU A 226 6.15 -30.11 2.58
CA LEU A 226 5.23 -30.66 1.59
C LEU A 226 5.94 -31.31 0.39
N GLY A 227 7.27 -31.25 0.32
CA GLY A 227 8.04 -31.74 -0.82
C GLY A 227 7.77 -30.99 -2.12
N ILE A 228 7.39 -29.71 -2.03
CA ILE A 228 7.16 -28.82 -3.17
C ILE A 228 8.51 -28.22 -3.57
N LEU A 229 8.87 -28.34 -4.86
CA LEU A 229 10.09 -27.73 -5.38
C LEU A 229 9.91 -26.22 -5.51
N GLY A 230 10.73 -25.42 -4.83
CA GLY A 230 10.71 -23.97 -4.88
C GLY A 230 11.91 -23.37 -4.18
#